data_AF-A0A7Y2C6A3-F1
#
_entry.id   AF-A0A7Y2C6A3-F1
#
_cell.length_a   1.000
_cell.length_b   1.000
_cell.length_c   1.000
_cell.angle_alpha   90.00
_cell.angle_beta   90.00
_cell.angle_gamma   90.00
#
_symmetry.space_group_name_H-M   'P 1'
#
loop_
_entity.id
_entity.type
_entity.pdbx_description
1 polymer ?
#
loop_
_entity_poly.entity_id
_entity_poly.type
_entity_poly.pdbx_seq_one_letter_code
_entity_poly.pdbx_strand_id
1 'polypeptide(L)'
;AHPFIRAKVKLKSEIVSMGVEGIDPNRTVGTYVEPDDWNTLISDPDVILIDARNEYEVQIGSFVNARNPHTRSFRELPEYLDEHLNPDTQTRVAMFCTGGIRCEKSTAYLKDKGFSDVYHLKGGILKYLEDMPESESMWRGECFVFDERVSVDHNLERGSYDLCRACRMPISETDKMKPEYVHGESCPHCFDMKTEADRMRYREREKQIALSAERGESHIGIHPDRTRRLQKKRNARD
;
A
#
# COMPACT_ATOMS: atom_id res chain seq x y z
N ALA A 1 -6.36 1.61 19.21
CA ALA A 1 -6.24 0.15 19.00
C ALA A 1 -4.95 -0.14 18.24
N HIS A 2 -4.31 -1.30 18.42
CA HIS A 2 -3.10 -1.64 17.66
C HIS A 2 -3.42 -1.94 16.19
N PRO A 3 -2.62 -1.44 15.22
CA PRO A 3 -2.91 -1.59 13.79
C PRO A 3 -2.60 -3.00 13.23
N PHE A 4 -1.87 -3.83 13.98
CA PHE A 4 -1.55 -5.20 13.60
C PHE A 4 -2.25 -6.21 14.50
N ILE A 5 -2.88 -7.21 13.90
CA ILE A 5 -3.66 -8.23 14.63
C ILE A 5 -2.76 -9.31 15.26
N ARG A 6 -1.57 -9.55 14.70
CA ARG A 6 -0.60 -10.53 15.21
C ARG A 6 0.80 -10.27 14.68
N ALA A 7 1.80 -10.78 15.39
CA ALA A 7 3.16 -10.88 14.88
C ALA A 7 3.25 -11.89 13.72
N LYS A 8 4.01 -11.56 12.68
CA LYS A 8 4.27 -12.46 11.55
C LYS A 8 5.66 -12.20 10.97
N VAL A 9 6.47 -13.25 10.91
CA VAL A 9 7.78 -13.24 10.23
C VAL A 9 7.66 -14.06 8.94
N LYS A 10 8.22 -13.56 7.84
CA LYS A 10 8.25 -14.26 6.55
C LYS A 10 9.69 -14.30 6.04
N LEU A 11 10.17 -15.49 5.68
CA LEU A 11 11.38 -15.63 4.89
C LEU A 11 11.02 -15.41 3.41
N LYS A 12 11.74 -14.50 2.76
CA LYS A 12 11.57 -14.15 1.35
C LYS A 12 12.95 -13.98 0.69
N SER A 13 13.02 -14.27 -0.60
CA SER A 13 14.22 -14.01 -1.40
C SER A 13 14.51 -12.51 -1.52
N GLU A 14 13.45 -11.69 -1.55
CA GLU A 14 13.53 -10.24 -1.57
C GLU A 14 12.64 -9.66 -0.47
N ILE A 15 13.13 -8.64 0.25
CA ILE A 15 12.35 -7.91 1.27
C ILE A 15 11.14 -7.22 0.60
N VAL A 16 11.37 -6.58 -0.55
CA VAL A 16 10.35 -6.10 -1.48
C VAL A 16 10.65 -6.66 -2.87
N SER A 17 9.70 -7.38 -3.46
CA SER A 17 9.93 -8.17 -4.68
C SER A 17 9.72 -7.34 -5.93
N MET A 18 10.82 -6.94 -6.59
CA MET A 18 10.76 -6.30 -7.91
C MET A 18 10.96 -7.32 -9.04
N GLY A 19 11.58 -8.47 -8.75
CA GLY A 19 11.76 -9.54 -9.74
C GLY A 19 12.86 -9.29 -10.77
N VAL A 20 13.76 -8.33 -10.52
CA VAL A 20 14.95 -8.07 -11.34
C VAL A 20 16.18 -8.50 -10.57
N GLU A 21 17.02 -9.33 -11.19
CA GLU A 21 18.28 -9.81 -10.62
C GLU A 21 19.40 -8.77 -10.78
N GLY A 22 20.42 -8.86 -9.92
CA GLY A 22 21.62 -8.02 -10.02
C GLY A 22 21.50 -6.61 -9.44
N ILE A 23 20.29 -6.16 -9.06
CA ILE A 23 20.08 -4.85 -8.44
C ILE A 23 20.50 -4.90 -6.97
N ASP A 24 21.49 -4.09 -6.64
CA ASP A 24 21.98 -3.90 -5.29
C ASP A 24 21.90 -2.43 -4.89
N PRO A 25 20.89 -2.02 -4.10
CA PRO A 25 20.74 -0.65 -3.62
C PRO A 25 21.94 -0.15 -2.80
N ASN A 26 22.79 -1.03 -2.27
CA ASN A 26 24.00 -0.61 -1.55
C ASN A 26 25.12 -0.15 -2.49
N ARG A 27 25.04 -0.49 -3.78
CA ARG A 27 26.06 -0.15 -4.79
C ARG A 27 25.65 1.04 -5.61
N THR A 28 24.41 1.04 -6.08
CA THR A 28 23.85 2.09 -6.94
C THR A 28 22.44 2.37 -6.49
N VAL A 29 22.12 3.63 -6.23
CA VAL A 29 20.78 4.11 -5.91
C VAL A 29 20.60 5.52 -6.47
N GLY A 30 19.35 5.97 -6.65
CA GLY A 30 19.07 7.36 -7.00
C GLY A 30 19.45 8.34 -5.90
N THR A 31 19.44 9.62 -6.22
CA THR A 31 19.69 10.71 -5.28
C THR A 31 18.52 10.84 -4.31
N TYR A 32 18.81 10.79 -3.01
CA TYR A 32 17.83 11.11 -1.97
C TYR A 32 17.46 12.59 -2.01
N VAL A 33 16.17 12.89 -1.91
CA VAL A 33 15.65 14.25 -1.83
C VAL A 33 14.84 14.36 -0.54
N GLU A 34 15.16 15.34 0.28
CA GLU A 34 14.45 15.62 1.52
C GLU A 34 13.04 16.17 1.22
N PRO A 35 12.06 15.99 2.14
CA PRO A 35 10.72 16.55 1.97
C PRO A 35 10.67 18.04 1.62
N ASP A 36 11.51 18.85 2.28
CA ASP A 36 11.56 20.31 2.09
C ASP A 36 11.93 20.70 0.66
N ASP A 37 12.79 19.92 0.01
CA ASP A 37 13.23 20.15 -1.38
C ASP A 37 12.33 19.45 -2.42
N TRP A 38 11.48 18.53 -1.97
CA TRP A 38 10.70 17.65 -2.85
C TRP A 38 9.75 18.42 -3.74
N ASN A 39 8.99 19.37 -3.15
CA ASN A 39 8.02 20.18 -3.89
C ASN A 39 8.66 20.97 -5.02
N THR A 40 9.84 21.56 -4.78
CA THR A 40 10.59 22.29 -5.80
C THR A 40 11.00 21.36 -6.94
N LEU A 41 11.51 20.17 -6.62
CA LEU A 41 11.90 19.19 -7.63
C LEU A 41 10.71 18.75 -8.49
N ILE A 42 9.58 18.41 -7.88
CA ILE A 42 8.43 17.87 -8.62
C ILE A 42 7.56 18.94 -9.30
N SER A 43 7.82 20.21 -9.04
CA SER A 43 7.21 21.34 -9.75
C SER A 43 7.96 21.69 -11.03
N ASP A 44 9.17 21.19 -11.21
CA ASP A 44 9.96 21.36 -12.43
C ASP A 44 9.32 20.57 -13.59
N PRO A 45 8.90 21.24 -14.69
CA PRO A 45 8.22 20.57 -15.81
C PRO A 45 9.11 19.55 -16.55
N ASP A 46 10.43 19.64 -16.40
CA ASP A 46 11.38 18.71 -17.01
C ASP A 46 11.58 17.44 -16.16
N VAL A 47 11.01 17.39 -14.95
CA VAL A 47 11.09 16.22 -14.06
C VAL A 47 9.89 15.30 -14.29
N ILE A 48 10.18 14.05 -14.62
CA ILE A 48 9.15 13.01 -14.68
C ILE A 48 8.92 12.46 -13.29
N LEU A 49 7.78 12.79 -12.69
CA LEU A 49 7.36 12.24 -11.41
C LEU A 49 6.61 10.91 -11.62
N ILE A 50 7.05 9.84 -10.94
CA ILE A 50 6.45 8.50 -11.04
C ILE A 50 6.06 8.00 -9.64
N ASP A 51 4.81 7.58 -9.51
CA ASP A 51 4.33 6.87 -8.32
C ASP A 51 4.76 5.40 -8.43
N ALA A 52 5.73 4.97 -7.62
CA ALA A 52 6.25 3.59 -7.65
C ALA A 52 5.33 2.60 -6.92
N ARG A 53 4.11 3.01 -6.59
CA ARG A 53 3.13 2.19 -5.87
C ARG A 53 2.18 1.46 -6.82
N ASN A 54 1.43 0.52 -6.27
CA ASN A 54 0.43 -0.22 -7.04
C ASN A 54 -0.84 0.65 -7.22
N GLU A 55 -1.62 0.37 -8.26
CA GLU A 55 -2.84 1.10 -8.66
C GLU A 55 -3.78 1.39 -7.49
N TYR A 56 -4.05 0.39 -6.63
CA TYR A 56 -4.96 0.57 -5.49
C TYR A 56 -4.46 1.57 -4.45
N GLU A 57 -3.15 1.83 -4.39
CA GLU A 57 -2.55 2.83 -3.49
C GLU A 57 -2.64 4.22 -4.13
N VAL A 58 -2.48 4.31 -5.46
CA VAL A 58 -2.56 5.56 -6.23
C VAL A 58 -3.99 6.10 -6.26
N GLN A 59 -4.99 5.22 -6.35
CA GLN A 59 -6.41 5.59 -6.34
C GLN A 59 -6.88 6.27 -5.06
N ILE A 60 -6.18 6.07 -3.93
CA ILE A 60 -6.51 6.70 -2.65
C ILE A 60 -5.93 8.12 -2.56
N GLY A 61 -4.74 8.31 -3.14
CA GLY A 61 -4.04 9.58 -3.11
C GLY A 61 -2.69 9.47 -3.78
N SER A 62 -2.19 10.56 -4.34
CA SER A 62 -0.89 10.66 -4.99
C SER A 62 -0.40 12.11 -4.99
N PHE A 63 0.86 12.33 -5.36
CA PHE A 63 1.36 13.69 -5.61
C PHE A 63 0.73 14.27 -6.88
N VAL A 64 0.49 15.58 -6.87
CA VAL A 64 0.04 16.31 -8.08
C VAL A 64 1.07 16.08 -9.21
N ASN A 65 0.59 15.89 -10.44
CA ASN A 65 1.37 15.62 -11.65
C ASN A 65 2.12 14.26 -11.69
N ALA A 66 1.98 13.40 -10.67
CA ALA A 66 2.59 12.09 -10.71
C ALA A 66 1.97 11.21 -11.81
N ARG A 67 2.83 10.57 -12.61
CA ARG A 67 2.40 9.52 -13.55
C ARG A 67 2.06 8.27 -12.76
N ASN A 68 0.89 7.69 -13.06
CA ASN A 68 0.47 6.41 -12.53
C ASN A 68 0.90 5.27 -13.49
N PRO A 69 1.77 4.35 -13.06
CA PRO A 69 2.15 3.18 -13.87
C PRO A 69 1.04 2.15 -14.08
N HIS A 70 -0.08 2.25 -13.35
CA HIS A 70 -1.19 1.30 -13.37
C HIS A 70 -0.79 -0.14 -13.01
N THR A 71 0.27 -0.30 -12.20
CA THR A 71 0.79 -1.61 -11.80
C THR A 71 -0.10 -2.29 -10.75
N ARG A 72 -0.37 -3.59 -10.91
CA ARG A 72 -1.06 -4.40 -9.90
C ARG A 72 -0.08 -4.93 -8.87
N SER A 73 1.17 -5.09 -9.26
CA SER A 73 2.28 -5.51 -8.41
C SER A 73 3.56 -4.75 -8.75
N PHE A 74 4.42 -4.54 -7.76
CA PHE A 74 5.71 -3.87 -7.94
C PHE A 74 6.64 -4.57 -8.96
N ARG A 75 6.38 -5.83 -9.30
CA ARG A 75 7.11 -6.57 -10.34
C ARG A 75 6.82 -6.10 -11.76
N GLU A 76 5.70 -5.41 -11.96
CA GLU A 76 5.30 -4.86 -13.25
C GLU A 76 5.94 -3.48 -13.50
N LEU A 77 6.49 -2.85 -12.46
CA LEU A 77 7.09 -1.52 -12.59
C LEU A 77 8.28 -1.47 -13.57
N PRO A 78 9.24 -2.43 -13.57
CA PRO A 78 10.34 -2.43 -14.53
C PRO A 78 9.89 -2.43 -15.99
N GLU A 79 8.84 -3.20 -16.33
CA GLU A 79 8.27 -3.26 -17.67
C GLU A 79 7.68 -1.90 -18.06
N TYR A 80 6.90 -1.28 -17.17
CA TYR A 80 6.39 0.08 -17.39
C TYR A 80 7.52 1.09 -17.65
N LEU A 81 8.57 1.05 -16.83
CA LEU A 81 9.70 1.98 -16.96
C LEU A 81 10.43 1.80 -18.30
N ASP A 82 10.65 0.56 -18.72
CA ASP A 82 11.31 0.24 -20.00
C ASP A 82 10.47 0.68 -21.22
N GLU A 83 9.15 0.57 -21.14
CA GLU A 83 8.25 0.94 -22.23
C GLU A 83 8.01 2.45 -22.35
N HIS A 84 8.05 3.18 -21.23
CA HIS A 84 7.58 4.58 -21.18
C HIS A 84 8.69 5.60 -20.97
N LEU A 85 9.89 5.16 -20.60
CA LEU A 85 11.03 6.05 -20.37
C LEU A 85 12.19 5.72 -21.31
N ASN A 86 12.84 6.77 -21.81
CA ASN A 86 14.05 6.65 -22.60
C ASN A 86 15.16 7.52 -21.99
N PRO A 87 16.31 6.95 -21.57
CA PRO A 87 17.39 7.70 -20.95
C PRO A 87 18.01 8.78 -21.86
N ASP A 88 17.92 8.65 -23.18
CA ASP A 88 18.48 9.62 -24.14
C ASP A 88 17.66 10.90 -24.24
N THR A 89 16.36 10.84 -23.91
CA THR A 89 15.43 11.98 -24.04
C THR A 89 14.83 12.42 -22.71
N GLN A 90 14.85 11.56 -21.69
CA GLN A 90 14.21 11.76 -20.41
C GLN A 90 15.20 11.47 -19.29
N THR A 91 16.07 12.45 -19.02
CA THR A 91 17.20 12.25 -18.12
C THR A 91 16.84 12.41 -16.64
N ARG A 92 15.78 13.18 -16.33
CA ARG A 92 15.38 13.56 -14.96
C ARG A 92 14.10 12.84 -14.53
N VAL A 93 14.23 11.87 -13.62
CA VAL A 93 13.12 11.07 -13.10
C VAL A 93 13.09 11.13 -11.58
N ALA A 94 11.95 11.50 -11.00
CA ALA A 94 11.72 11.49 -9.57
C ALA A 94 10.70 10.40 -9.21
N MET A 95 11.01 9.58 -8.21
CA MET A 95 10.14 8.47 -7.80
C MET A 95 9.81 8.55 -6.31
N PHE A 96 8.62 8.08 -5.94
CA PHE A 96 8.23 7.99 -4.53
C PHE A 96 7.38 6.74 -4.27
N CYS A 97 7.33 6.34 -3.00
CA CYS A 97 6.42 5.33 -2.49
C CYS A 97 6.13 5.63 -1.01
N THR A 98 5.32 4.78 -0.36
CA THR A 98 4.86 5.01 1.03
C THR A 98 5.99 5.31 2.01
N GLY A 99 7.07 4.52 1.99
CA GLY A 99 8.17 4.60 2.98
C GLY A 99 9.57 4.45 2.37
N GLY A 100 9.74 4.74 1.08
CA GLY A 100 11.05 4.74 0.39
C GLY A 100 11.54 3.39 -0.14
N ILE A 101 11.26 2.25 0.51
CA ILE A 101 11.91 0.96 0.19
C ILE A 101 11.76 0.48 -1.27
N ARG A 102 10.64 0.80 -1.96
CA ARG A 102 10.49 0.47 -3.39
C ARG A 102 11.40 1.33 -4.25
N CYS A 103 11.55 2.60 -3.89
CA CYS A 103 12.38 3.56 -4.60
C CYS A 103 13.87 3.23 -4.51
N GLU A 104 14.31 2.62 -3.41
CA GLU A 104 15.68 2.06 -3.28
C GLU A 104 16.01 1.12 -4.45
N LYS A 105 15.05 0.27 -4.85
CA LYS A 105 15.22 -0.66 -5.97
C LYS A 105 14.94 -0.03 -7.32
N SER A 106 13.83 0.70 -7.45
CA SER A 106 13.40 1.22 -8.76
C SER A 106 14.33 2.32 -9.26
N THR A 107 14.93 3.12 -8.38
CA THR A 107 15.92 4.12 -8.79
C THR A 107 17.27 3.50 -9.13
N ALA A 108 17.71 2.48 -8.39
CA ALA A 108 18.88 1.67 -8.74
C ALA A 108 18.73 1.07 -10.15
N TYR A 109 17.54 0.51 -10.45
CA TYR A 109 17.21 0.00 -11.78
C TYR A 109 17.37 1.04 -12.88
N LEU A 110 16.80 2.24 -12.71
CA LEU A 110 16.94 3.32 -13.71
C LEU A 110 18.39 3.78 -13.87
N LYS A 111 19.17 3.84 -12.78
CA LYS A 111 20.60 4.18 -12.87
C LYS A 111 21.36 3.14 -13.70
N ASP A 112 21.09 1.85 -13.51
CA ASP A 112 21.70 0.77 -14.30
C ASP A 112 21.28 0.81 -15.78
N LYS A 113 20.09 1.36 -16.07
CA LYS A 113 19.60 1.60 -17.45
C LYS A 113 20.21 2.84 -18.11
N GLY A 114 21.05 3.60 -17.40
CA GLY A 114 21.78 4.74 -17.95
C GLY A 114 21.12 6.10 -17.73
N PHE A 115 20.07 6.19 -16.90
CA PHE A 115 19.50 7.50 -16.53
C PHE A 115 20.48 8.27 -15.63
N SER A 116 20.80 9.51 -16.01
CA SER A 116 21.76 10.35 -15.27
C SER A 116 21.18 10.82 -13.93
N ASP A 117 19.96 11.37 -13.96
CA ASP A 117 19.37 12.15 -12.89
C ASP A 117 18.12 11.46 -12.34
N VAL A 118 18.34 10.42 -11.54
CA VAL A 118 17.27 9.68 -10.88
C VAL A 118 17.21 10.07 -9.42
N TYR A 119 16.05 10.55 -8.97
CA TYR A 119 15.79 11.03 -7.62
C TYR A 119 14.72 10.18 -6.95
N HIS A 120 14.75 10.13 -5.62
CA HIS A 120 13.59 9.65 -4.87
C HIS A 120 13.43 10.33 -3.51
N LEU A 121 12.17 10.39 -3.08
CA LEU A 121 11.78 10.98 -1.82
C LEU A 121 12.32 10.18 -0.64
N LYS A 122 13.21 10.80 0.14
CA LYS A 122 13.80 10.18 1.32
C LYS A 122 12.73 9.99 2.40
N GLY A 123 12.64 8.78 2.94
CA GLY A 123 11.60 8.40 3.90
C GLY A 123 10.20 8.20 3.28
N GLY A 124 10.03 8.48 1.98
CA GLY A 124 8.77 8.30 1.26
C GLY A 124 7.67 9.27 1.70
N ILE A 125 6.45 8.98 1.25
CA ILE A 125 5.26 9.81 1.49
C ILE A 125 5.05 10.07 2.98
N LEU A 126 5.21 9.04 3.84
CA LEU A 126 4.97 9.21 5.28
C LEU A 126 5.89 10.25 5.91
N LYS A 127 7.16 10.31 5.50
CA LYS A 127 8.10 11.31 5.99
C LYS A 127 7.76 12.71 5.45
N TYR A 128 7.33 12.77 4.19
CA TYR A 128 6.83 14.02 3.61
C TYR A 128 5.61 14.58 4.34
N LEU A 129 4.63 13.74 4.67
CA LEU A 129 3.44 14.18 5.42
C LEU A 129 3.77 14.59 6.86
N GLU A 130 4.78 13.97 7.47
CA GLU A 130 5.28 14.36 8.80
C GLU A 130 5.91 15.76 8.80
N ASP A 131 6.72 16.06 7.79
CA ASP A 131 7.58 17.25 7.78
C ASP A 131 6.92 18.46 7.09
N MET A 132 6.08 18.22 6.06
CA MET A 132 5.51 19.29 5.25
C MET A 132 4.15 19.77 5.77
N PRO A 133 3.93 21.09 5.90
CA PRO A 133 2.63 21.61 6.28
C PRO A 133 1.59 21.38 5.18
N GLU A 134 0.35 21.06 5.56
CA GLU A 134 -0.74 20.75 4.62
C GLU A 134 -1.00 21.87 3.60
N SER A 135 -0.87 23.13 4.03
CA SER A 135 -1.05 24.31 3.17
C SER A 135 -0.05 24.41 2.02
N GLU A 136 1.12 23.77 2.15
CA GLU A 136 2.17 23.75 1.12
C GLU A 136 2.29 22.37 0.47
N SER A 137 1.45 21.42 0.90
CA SER A 137 1.49 20.04 0.43
C SER A 137 1.11 19.94 -1.04
N MET A 138 1.90 19.18 -1.80
CA MET A 138 1.57 18.71 -3.14
C MET A 138 0.95 17.30 -3.12
N TRP A 139 0.74 16.72 -1.94
CA TRP A 139 0.02 15.46 -1.79
C TRP A 139 -1.49 15.68 -1.88
N ARG A 140 -2.23 14.78 -2.54
CA ARG A 140 -3.70 14.82 -2.64
C ARG A 140 -4.29 13.48 -2.26
N GLY A 141 -5.35 13.50 -1.45
CA GLY A 141 -6.00 12.29 -0.93
C GLY A 141 -5.28 11.74 0.31
N GLU A 142 -5.44 10.44 0.55
CA GLU A 142 -4.87 9.76 1.72
C GLU A 142 -3.73 8.81 1.31
N CYS A 143 -2.80 8.53 2.22
CA CYS A 143 -1.68 7.62 1.98
C CYS A 143 -2.04 6.19 2.42
N PHE A 144 -2.09 5.24 1.47
CA PHE A 144 -2.31 3.83 1.80
C PHE A 144 -1.18 3.28 2.70
N VAL A 145 -1.57 2.56 3.76
CA VAL A 145 -0.67 1.85 4.68
C VAL A 145 -1.05 0.37 4.83
N PHE A 146 -0.05 -0.49 4.97
CA PHE A 146 -0.19 -1.95 4.91
C PHE A 146 -0.60 -2.58 6.25
N ASP A 147 -1.60 -1.99 6.93
CA ASP A 147 -2.14 -2.45 8.21
C ASP A 147 -3.64 -2.14 8.37
N GLU A 148 -4.21 -2.37 9.56
CA GLU A 148 -5.66 -2.21 9.77
C GLU A 148 -6.14 -0.74 9.74
N ARG A 149 -5.23 0.25 9.67
CA ARG A 149 -5.61 1.65 9.40
C ARG A 149 -6.04 1.87 7.95
N VAL A 150 -5.56 1.05 7.02
CA VAL A 150 -5.80 1.12 5.56
C VAL A 150 -5.17 2.33 4.90
N SER A 151 -5.42 3.51 5.43
CA SER A 151 -4.86 4.77 4.97
C SER A 151 -4.59 5.71 6.14
N VAL A 152 -3.76 6.72 5.89
CA VAL A 152 -3.56 7.85 6.78
C VAL A 152 -3.74 9.17 6.04
N ASP A 153 -4.26 10.17 6.74
CA ASP A 153 -4.41 11.53 6.21
C ASP A 153 -3.10 12.33 6.28
N HIS A 154 -3.15 13.62 5.97
CA HIS A 154 -1.98 14.50 6.02
C HIS A 154 -1.40 14.65 7.44
N ASN A 155 -2.22 14.50 8.48
CA ASN A 155 -1.79 14.54 9.88
C ASN A 155 -1.27 13.18 10.39
N LEU A 156 -1.12 12.19 9.49
CA LEU A 156 -0.76 10.81 9.82
C LEU A 156 -1.77 10.11 10.76
N GLU A 157 -2.99 10.63 10.83
CA GLU A 157 -4.10 10.03 11.55
C GLU A 157 -4.80 8.99 10.67
N ARG A 158 -5.65 8.15 11.27
CA ARG A 158 -6.38 7.12 10.51
C ARG A 158 -7.30 7.80 9.49
N GLY A 159 -7.13 7.45 8.23
CA GLY A 159 -7.94 7.95 7.13
C GLY A 159 -9.36 7.36 7.07
N SER A 160 -10.10 7.73 6.02
CA SER A 160 -11.51 7.39 5.81
C SER A 160 -11.76 6.04 5.14
N TYR A 161 -10.72 5.41 4.57
CA TYR A 161 -10.87 4.14 3.87
C TYR A 161 -10.95 2.96 4.83
N ASP A 162 -11.83 2.01 4.51
CA ASP A 162 -11.87 0.70 5.14
C ASP A 162 -11.32 -0.37 4.21
N LEU A 163 -11.04 -1.55 4.75
CA LEU A 163 -10.52 -2.67 3.99
C LEU A 163 -11.62 -3.66 3.66
N CYS A 164 -11.80 -3.98 2.39
CA CYS A 164 -12.66 -5.07 1.98
C CYS A 164 -12.22 -6.38 2.66
N ARG A 165 -13.09 -6.98 3.47
CA ARG A 165 -12.78 -8.27 4.12
C ARG A 165 -12.76 -9.44 3.13
N ALA A 166 -13.25 -9.26 1.90
CA ALA A 166 -13.21 -10.26 0.84
C ALA A 166 -11.96 -10.13 -0.04
N CYS A 167 -11.73 -8.98 -0.70
CA CYS A 167 -10.64 -8.81 -1.65
C CYS A 167 -9.42 -8.05 -1.12
N ARG A 168 -9.51 -7.46 0.09
CA ARG A 168 -8.46 -6.62 0.70
C ARG A 168 -8.14 -5.33 -0.07
N MET A 169 -9.02 -4.91 -0.99
CA MET A 169 -8.94 -3.58 -1.58
C MET A 169 -9.43 -2.53 -0.58
N PRO A 170 -8.89 -1.30 -0.62
CA PRO A 170 -9.50 -0.16 0.04
C PRO A 170 -10.94 0.07 -0.44
N ILE A 171 -11.79 0.56 0.44
CA ILE A 171 -13.21 0.87 0.18
C ILE A 171 -13.49 2.24 0.80
N SER A 172 -13.94 3.17 -0.02
CA SER A 172 -14.41 4.50 0.40
C SER A 172 -15.86 4.47 0.91
N GLU A 173 -16.32 5.55 1.54
CA GLU A 173 -17.74 5.68 1.92
C GLU A 173 -18.69 5.62 0.71
N THR A 174 -18.27 6.13 -0.45
CA THR A 174 -19.09 6.08 -1.67
C THR A 174 -19.19 4.65 -2.21
N ASP A 175 -18.13 3.84 -2.07
CA ASP A 175 -18.17 2.41 -2.42
C ASP A 175 -19.12 1.64 -1.50
N LYS A 176 -19.20 2.00 -0.21
CA LYS A 176 -20.13 1.36 0.76
C LYS A 176 -21.60 1.60 0.44
N MET A 177 -21.91 2.67 -0.31
CA MET A 177 -23.28 2.99 -0.74
C MET A 177 -23.74 2.19 -1.97
N LYS A 178 -22.82 1.47 -2.62
CA LYS A 178 -23.12 0.71 -3.84
C LYS A 178 -23.82 -0.63 -3.51
N PRO A 179 -24.77 -1.10 -4.34
CA PRO A 179 -25.46 -2.38 -4.12
C PRO A 179 -24.54 -3.60 -4.01
N GLU A 180 -23.36 -3.53 -4.65
CA GLU A 180 -22.32 -4.55 -4.63
C GLU A 180 -21.62 -4.68 -3.28
N TYR A 181 -21.77 -3.68 -2.39
CA TYR A 181 -21.19 -3.68 -1.07
C TYR A 181 -22.05 -4.45 -0.07
N VAL A 182 -21.47 -5.51 0.48
CA VAL A 182 -22.01 -6.24 1.63
C VAL A 182 -20.88 -6.41 2.61
N HIS A 183 -21.04 -5.84 3.81
CA HIS A 183 -20.00 -5.87 4.84
C HIS A 183 -19.52 -7.30 5.10
N GLY A 184 -18.21 -7.51 5.13
CA GLY A 184 -17.62 -8.83 5.33
C GLY A 184 -17.56 -9.73 4.09
N GLU A 185 -18.36 -9.46 3.05
CA GLU A 185 -18.66 -10.39 1.95
C GLU A 185 -18.22 -9.91 0.56
N SER A 186 -18.54 -8.67 0.17
CA SER A 186 -18.26 -8.15 -1.16
C SER A 186 -18.15 -6.62 -1.19
N CYS A 187 -17.59 -6.09 -2.28
CA CYS A 187 -17.52 -4.67 -2.59
C CYS A 187 -17.55 -4.47 -4.11
N PRO A 188 -17.73 -3.23 -4.61
CA PRO A 188 -17.70 -2.93 -6.04
C PRO A 188 -16.48 -3.47 -6.77
N HIS A 189 -15.30 -3.47 -6.12
CA HIS A 189 -14.07 -3.96 -6.72
C HIS A 189 -13.98 -5.48 -6.84
N CYS A 190 -14.88 -6.28 -6.23
CA CYS A 190 -14.74 -7.73 -6.27
C CYS A 190 -16.03 -8.50 -6.47
N PHE A 191 -17.17 -7.83 -6.50
CA PHE A 191 -18.46 -8.49 -6.66
C PHE A 191 -18.46 -9.44 -7.86
N ASP A 192 -18.14 -8.95 -9.06
CA ASP A 192 -18.14 -9.78 -10.27
C ASP A 192 -16.99 -10.79 -10.35
N MET A 193 -15.93 -10.59 -9.56
CA MET A 193 -14.77 -11.51 -9.53
C MET A 193 -14.93 -12.65 -8.53
N LYS A 194 -15.90 -12.58 -7.60
CA LYS A 194 -16.08 -13.60 -6.55
C LYS A 194 -17.29 -14.47 -6.84
N THR A 195 -17.06 -15.78 -6.80
CA THR A 195 -18.09 -16.79 -6.97
C THR A 195 -19.04 -16.80 -5.77
N GLU A 196 -20.24 -17.37 -5.90
CA GLU A 196 -21.16 -17.52 -4.75
C GLU A 196 -20.53 -18.39 -3.66
N ALA A 197 -19.77 -19.43 -4.04
CA ALA A 197 -19.04 -20.24 -3.07
C ALA A 197 -18.02 -19.42 -2.26
N ASP A 198 -17.33 -18.45 -2.89
CA ASP A 198 -16.45 -17.53 -2.17
C ASP A 198 -17.24 -16.65 -1.19
N ARG A 199 -18.36 -16.08 -1.65
CA ARG A 199 -19.24 -15.20 -0.85
C ARG A 199 -19.81 -15.93 0.36
N MET A 200 -20.27 -17.18 0.18
CA MET A 200 -20.73 -18.02 1.29
C MET A 200 -19.65 -18.20 2.37
N ARG A 201 -18.39 -18.45 1.99
CA ARG A 201 -17.28 -18.57 2.95
C ARG A 201 -17.02 -17.25 3.68
N TYR A 202 -17.12 -16.12 2.98
CA TYR A 202 -16.90 -14.80 3.59
C TYR A 202 -18.02 -14.43 4.55
N ARG A 203 -19.28 -14.70 4.18
CA ARG A 203 -20.46 -14.52 5.03
C ARG A 203 -20.37 -15.36 6.30
N GLU A 204 -19.96 -16.63 6.17
CA GLU A 204 -19.78 -17.49 7.34
C GLU A 204 -18.65 -16.98 8.25
N ARG A 205 -17.52 -16.53 7.69
CA ARG A 205 -16.45 -15.91 8.49
C ARG A 205 -16.97 -14.67 9.24
N GLU A 206 -17.72 -13.80 8.57
CA GLU A 206 -18.29 -12.59 9.19
C GLU A 206 -19.25 -12.94 10.33
N LYS A 207 -20.11 -13.93 10.13
CA LYS A 207 -20.97 -14.47 11.17
C LYS A 207 -20.17 -14.98 12.38
N GLN A 208 -19.07 -15.71 12.17
CA GLN A 208 -18.22 -16.19 13.26
C GLN A 208 -17.50 -15.05 14.01
N ILE A 209 -17.17 -13.95 13.32
CA ILE A 209 -16.63 -12.74 13.93
C ILE A 209 -17.68 -12.10 14.85
N ALA A 210 -18.89 -11.86 14.34
CA ALA A 210 -19.99 -11.26 15.09
C ALA A 210 -20.34 -12.07 16.34
N LEU A 211 -20.52 -13.39 16.19
CA LEU A 211 -20.79 -14.30 17.31
C LEU A 211 -19.67 -14.29 18.36
N SER A 212 -18.40 -14.12 17.96
CA SER A 212 -17.29 -14.03 18.91
C SER A 212 -17.31 -12.70 19.66
N ALA A 213 -17.62 -11.60 18.97
CA ALA A 213 -17.76 -10.28 19.57
C ALA A 213 -18.87 -10.25 20.64
N GLU A 214 -20.02 -10.88 20.36
CA GLU A 214 -21.12 -11.04 21.33
C GLU A 214 -20.68 -11.79 22.60
N ARG A 215 -19.71 -12.71 22.48
CA ARG A 215 -19.12 -13.43 23.62
C ARG A 215 -17.97 -12.67 24.31
N GLY A 216 -17.60 -11.48 23.82
CA GLY A 216 -16.40 -10.77 24.28
C GLY A 216 -15.09 -11.47 23.90
N GLU A 217 -15.12 -12.36 22.90
CA GLU A 217 -13.98 -13.11 22.38
C GLU A 217 -13.48 -12.47 21.07
N SER A 218 -12.19 -12.63 20.75
CA SER A 218 -11.70 -12.28 19.42
C SER A 218 -11.80 -13.47 18.47
N HIS A 219 -12.14 -13.24 17.20
CA HIS A 219 -12.12 -14.28 16.17
C HIS A 219 -10.85 -14.24 15.32
N ILE A 220 -10.37 -13.04 14.99
CA ILE A 220 -9.21 -12.85 14.10
C ILE A 220 -7.93 -12.67 14.91
N GLY A 221 -6.85 -13.32 14.49
CA GLY A 221 -5.52 -13.15 15.06
C GLY A 221 -5.26 -13.89 16.37
N ILE A 222 -6.22 -14.67 16.86
CA ILE A 222 -5.96 -15.59 17.99
C ILE A 222 -5.09 -16.75 17.53
N HIS A 223 -4.05 -17.07 18.29
CA HIS A 223 -3.25 -18.28 18.10
C HIS A 223 -4.13 -19.52 18.35
N PRO A 224 -4.14 -20.54 17.47
CA PRO A 224 -5.01 -21.72 17.59
C PRO A 224 -4.96 -22.40 18.97
N ASP A 225 -3.79 -22.44 19.59
CA ASP A 225 -3.61 -23.00 20.94
C ASP A 225 -4.30 -22.19 22.04
N ARG A 226 -4.39 -20.88 21.88
CA ARG A 226 -5.12 -20.01 22.83
C ARG A 226 -6.62 -20.26 22.70
N THR A 227 -7.13 -20.42 21.49
CA THR A 227 -8.53 -20.81 21.23
C THR A 227 -8.85 -22.16 21.88
N ARG A 228 -8.02 -23.18 21.65
CA ARG A 228 -8.19 -24.51 22.27
C ARG A 228 -8.17 -24.48 23.79
N ARG A 229 -7.30 -23.66 24.40
CA ARG A 229 -7.25 -23.49 25.88
C ARG A 229 -8.48 -22.79 26.44
N LEU A 230 -9.00 -21.76 25.77
CA LEU A 230 -10.23 -21.07 26.16
C LEU A 230 -11.43 -22.02 26.07
N GLN A 231 -11.53 -22.79 24.99
CA GLN A 231 -12.60 -23.76 24.77
C GLN A 231 -12.58 -24.89 25.82
N LYS A 232 -11.39 -25.43 26.15
CA LYS A 232 -11.23 -26.40 27.24
C LYS A 232 -11.63 -25.85 28.61
N LYS A 233 -11.30 -24.58 28.90
CA LYS A 233 -11.69 -23.93 30.17
C LYS A 233 -13.21 -23.73 30.26
N ARG A 234 -13.89 -23.50 29.14
CA ARG A 234 -15.34 -23.30 29.11
C ARG A 234 -16.08 -24.62 29.29
N ASN A 235 -15.69 -25.65 28.55
CA ASN A 235 -16.24 -27.01 28.69
C ASN A 235 -15.97 -27.67 30.07
N ALA A 236 -15.09 -27.08 30.89
CA ALA A 236 -14.83 -27.54 32.26
C ALA A 236 -15.59 -26.73 33.32
N ARG A 237 -16.32 -25.68 32.92
CA ARG A 237 -17.16 -24.84 33.78
C ARG A 237 -18.65 -25.12 33.58
N ASP A 238 -19.01 -25.71 32.44
CA ASP A 238 -20.32 -26.31 32.14
C ASP A 238 -20.32 -27.78 32.58
#